data_AF-A0A3L7Z8V2-F1
#
_entry.id   AF-A0A3L7Z8V2-F1
#
_cell.length_a   1.000
_cell.length_b   1.000
_cell.length_c   1.000
_cell.angle_alpha   90.00
_cell.angle_beta   90.00
_cell.angle_gamma   90.00
#
_symmetry.space_group_name_H-M   'P 1'
#
loop_
_entity.id
_entity.type
_entity.pdbx_description
1 polymer ?
#
loop_
_entity_poly.entity_id
_entity_poly.type
_entity_poly.pdbx_seq_one_letter_code
_entity_poly.pdbx_strand_id
1 'polypeptide(L)'
;MKQGDIEKEEFIRVGTTLYKLVNQPRLNGGYVRKRIVWNNETLRQDYGKHYLASVPKYDGFCTVPDHVNYRPVVDKFLNLYEPIDHQPQEGDFSHIQSLVRHIFGEQYELGMDYLQLLYMQPIQKLPILLLV
;
A
#
# COMPACT_ATOMS: atom_id res chain seq x y z
N MET A 1 7.06 21.86 -0.85
CA MET A 1 5.84 21.84 -0.02
C MET A 1 5.89 23.04 0.91
N LYS A 2 4.82 23.84 0.95
CA LYS A 2 4.74 25.02 1.82
C LYS A 2 4.49 24.57 3.27
N GLN A 3 5.12 25.30 4.18
CA GLN A 3 4.98 25.25 5.63
C GLN A 3 3.56 25.74 5.96
N GLY A 4 2.62 24.82 6.22
CA GLY A 4 1.20 25.20 6.35
C GLY A 4 0.23 24.13 6.84
N ASP A 5 0.53 22.84 6.68
CA ASP A 5 -0.24 21.78 7.32
C ASP A 5 0.61 21.17 8.43
N ILE A 6 0.27 21.49 9.68
CA ILE A 6 0.49 20.53 10.76
C ILE A 6 -0.43 19.37 10.37
N GLU A 7 0.07 18.39 9.61
CA GLU A 7 -0.63 17.14 9.35
C GLU A 7 -1.16 16.65 10.71
N LYS A 8 -2.49 16.61 10.85
CA LYS A 8 -3.12 16.12 12.08
C LYS A 8 -2.47 14.79 12.42
N GLU A 9 -1.94 14.65 13.62
CA GLU A 9 -1.35 13.39 14.03
C GLU A 9 -2.40 12.27 13.95
N GLU A 10 -2.11 11.26 13.13
CA GLU A 10 -3.03 10.15 12.91
C GLU A 10 -2.65 8.96 13.79
N PHE A 11 -3.64 8.48 14.55
CA PHE A 11 -3.50 7.30 15.40
C PHE A 11 -4.48 6.23 14.96
N ILE A 12 -4.07 4.97 15.10
CA ILE A 12 -4.93 3.81 14.88
C ILE A 12 -4.71 2.79 15.99
N ARG A 13 -5.73 1.98 16.30
CA ARG A 13 -5.60 0.83 17.19
C ARG A 13 -5.88 -0.44 16.43
N VAL A 14 -4.93 -1.37 16.44
CA VAL A 14 -5.06 -2.68 15.80
C VAL A 14 -4.90 -3.74 16.86
N GLY A 15 -5.95 -4.54 17.07
CA GLY A 15 -6.09 -5.41 18.23
C GLY A 15 -6.00 -4.60 19.53
N THR A 16 -5.01 -4.92 20.36
CA THR A 16 -4.74 -4.24 21.63
C THR A 16 -3.69 -3.13 21.53
N THR A 17 -3.02 -2.99 20.38
CA THR A 17 -1.88 -2.11 20.20
C THR A 17 -2.28 -0.79 19.55
N LEU A 18 -1.86 0.33 20.16
CA LEU A 18 -2.00 1.66 19.60
C LEU A 18 -0.78 1.97 18.72
N TYR A 19 -1.02 2.56 17.56
CA TYR A 19 0.02 3.02 16.64
C TYR A 19 -0.17 4.49 16.30
N LYS A 20 0.94 5.22 16.15
CA LYS A 20 0.99 6.52 15.50
C LYS A 20 1.46 6.33 14.06
N LEU A 21 0.75 6.93 13.11
CA LEU A 21 1.17 7.01 11.72
C LEU A 21 2.11 8.19 11.59
N VAL A 22 3.34 7.92 11.16
CA VAL A 22 4.40 8.94 11.06
C VAL A 22 5.03 8.92 9.68
N ASN A 23 5.36 10.09 9.17
CA ASN A 23 6.23 10.26 8.02
C ASN A 23 7.67 10.30 8.52
N GLN A 24 8.37 9.15 8.52
CA GLN A 24 9.75 9.06 8.99
C GLN A 24 10.72 9.57 7.91
N PRO A 25 11.57 10.57 8.20
CA PRO A 25 12.55 11.06 7.24
C PRO A 25 13.60 9.99 6.90
N ARG A 26 14.05 9.98 5.64
CA ARG A 26 15.13 9.10 5.15
C ARG A 26 16.43 9.88 4.93
N LEU A 27 17.55 9.16 4.97
CA LEU A 27 18.89 9.72 4.75
C LEU A 27 19.06 10.39 3.37
N ASN A 28 18.38 9.87 2.35
CA ASN A 28 18.49 10.35 0.96
C ASN A 28 17.56 11.53 0.64
N GLY A 29 16.93 12.13 1.65
CA GLY A 29 15.83 13.08 1.43
C GLY A 29 14.53 12.35 1.08
N GLY A 30 13.43 12.82 1.63
CA GLY A 30 12.12 12.18 1.51
C GLY A 30 11.68 11.47 2.79
N TYR A 31 10.47 10.89 2.74
CA TYR A 31 9.79 10.33 3.89
C TYR A 31 9.26 8.93 3.58
N VAL A 32 9.09 8.12 4.61
CA VAL A 32 8.35 6.87 4.54
C VAL A 32 7.27 6.84 5.59
N ARG A 33 6.04 6.56 5.17
CA ARG A 33 4.94 6.35 6.10
C ARG A 33 5.20 5.08 6.90
N LYS A 34 5.21 5.20 8.23
CA LYS A 34 5.40 4.09 9.16
C LYS A 34 4.37 4.12 10.27
N ARG A 35 4.11 2.93 10.81
CA ARG A 35 3.39 2.73 12.06
C ARG A 35 4.40 2.52 13.15
N ILE A 36 4.40 3.38 14.15
CA ILE A 36 5.19 3.19 15.37
C ILE A 36 4.25 2.87 16.51
N VAL A 37 4.61 1.88 17.34
CA VAL A 37 3.85 1.57 18.54
C VAL A 37 3.85 2.80 19.44
N TRP A 38 2.67 3.16 19.94
CA TRP A 38 2.48 4.34 20.78
C TRP A 38 1.90 3.95 22.13
N ASN A 39 2.28 4.69 23.16
CA ASN A 39 1.80 4.46 24.52
C ASN A 39 0.42 5.12 24.71
N ASN A 40 -0.54 4.35 25.22
CA ASN A 40 -1.90 4.81 25.52
C ASN A 40 -1.94 5.91 26.60
N GLU A 41 -1.04 5.86 27.58
CA GLU A 41 -0.94 6.85 28.65
C GLU A 41 -0.41 8.18 28.11
N THR A 42 0.64 8.16 27.29
CA THR A 42 1.16 9.35 26.62
C THR A 42 0.10 10.00 25.74
N LEU A 43 -0.64 9.21 24.94
CA LEU A 43 -1.77 9.73 24.16
C LEU A 43 -2.82 10.44 25.03
N ARG A 44 -3.14 9.89 26.21
CA ARG A 44 -4.10 10.49 27.14
C ARG A 44 -3.56 11.77 27.80
N GLN A 45 -2.27 11.83 28.08
CA GLN A 45 -1.62 13.03 28.63
C GLN A 45 -1.61 14.16 27.59
N ASP A 46 -1.30 13.84 26.34
CA ASP A 46 -1.19 14.83 25.25
C ASP A 46 -2.55 15.32 24.75
N TYR A 47 -3.53 14.42 24.62
CA TYR A 47 -4.82 14.69 23.95
C TYR A 47 -6.06 14.55 24.85
N GLY A 48 -5.87 14.14 26.10
CA GLY A 48 -6.95 13.94 27.07
C GLY A 48 -7.56 12.53 27.04
N LYS A 49 -8.26 12.19 28.13
CA LYS A 49 -8.83 10.84 28.37
C LYS A 49 -9.79 10.35 27.29
N HIS A 50 -10.53 11.25 26.66
CA HIS A 50 -11.58 10.92 25.70
C HIS A 50 -11.06 10.69 24.27
N TYR A 51 -9.83 11.12 23.95
CA TYR A 51 -9.27 11.00 22.60
C TYR A 51 -9.14 9.55 22.13
N LEU A 52 -8.86 8.61 23.04
CA LEU A 52 -8.78 7.19 22.69
C LEU A 52 -10.11 6.63 22.11
N ALA A 53 -11.24 7.26 22.41
CA ALA A 53 -12.53 6.85 21.86
C ALA A 53 -12.68 7.23 20.37
N SER A 54 -12.01 8.28 19.89
CA SER A 54 -12.03 8.69 18.49
C SER A 54 -11.02 7.96 17.60
N VAL A 55 -10.06 7.24 18.19
CA VAL A 55 -9.06 6.46 17.43
C VAL A 55 -9.74 5.29 16.71
N PRO A 56 -9.59 5.16 15.37
CA PRO A 56 -10.10 4.02 14.60
C PRO A 56 -9.58 2.68 15.13
N LYS A 57 -10.46 1.67 15.15
CA LYS A 57 -10.20 0.36 15.77
C LYS A 57 -10.35 -0.75 14.73
N TYR A 58 -9.35 -1.60 14.68
CA TYR A 58 -9.30 -2.77 13.82
C TYR A 58 -9.02 -4.01 14.69
N ASP A 59 -9.57 -5.16 14.31
CA ASP A 59 -9.37 -6.42 15.03
C ASP A 59 -7.96 -6.99 14.81
N GLY A 60 -7.35 -6.68 13.66
CA GLY A 60 -6.01 -7.13 13.29
C GLY A 60 -5.54 -6.55 11.96
N PHE A 61 -4.43 -7.09 11.46
CA PHE A 61 -3.96 -6.84 10.10
C PHE A 61 -4.37 -8.00 9.17
N CYS A 62 -4.58 -7.69 7.90
CA CYS A 62 -4.76 -8.68 6.83
C CYS A 62 -3.93 -8.30 5.61
N THR A 63 -3.75 -9.23 4.67
CA THR A 63 -3.20 -8.93 3.35
C THR A 63 -4.17 -9.49 2.32
N VAL A 64 -5.01 -8.62 1.77
CA VAL A 64 -5.97 -8.96 0.72
C VAL A 64 -5.65 -8.09 -0.49
N PRO A 65 -4.90 -8.61 -1.46
CA PRO A 65 -4.48 -7.85 -2.62
C PRO A 65 -5.63 -7.67 -3.61
N ASP A 66 -5.84 -6.43 -4.04
CA ASP A 66 -6.74 -6.06 -5.14
C ASP A 66 -6.24 -4.73 -5.72
N HIS A 67 -5.81 -4.76 -6.98
CA HIS A 67 -5.20 -3.60 -7.64
C HIS A 67 -6.24 -2.62 -8.18
N VAL A 68 -7.42 -3.12 -8.53
CA VAL A 68 -8.46 -2.36 -9.24
C VAL A 68 -9.54 -1.89 -8.27
N ASN A 69 -9.87 -2.71 -7.27
CA ASN A 69 -10.86 -2.43 -6.24
C ASN A 69 -10.23 -2.47 -4.85
N TYR A 70 -9.09 -1.78 -4.72
CA TYR A 70 -8.35 -1.70 -3.47
C TYR A 70 -9.24 -1.29 -2.30
N ARG A 71 -9.14 -2.04 -1.20
CA ARG A 71 -9.82 -1.75 0.07
C ARG A 71 -8.79 -1.64 1.19
N PRO A 72 -8.65 -0.45 1.81
CA PRO A 72 -7.73 -0.25 2.94
C PRO A 72 -8.21 -0.98 4.20
N VAL A 73 -9.51 -1.27 4.29
CA VAL A 73 -10.12 -2.01 5.38
C VAL A 73 -10.95 -3.14 4.79
N VAL A 74 -10.73 -4.36 5.26
CA VAL A 74 -11.51 -5.55 4.90
C VAL A 74 -12.19 -6.06 6.16
N ASP A 75 -13.51 -5.98 6.19
CA ASP A 75 -14.33 -6.16 7.38
C ASP A 75 -13.88 -5.26 8.54
N LYS A 76 -13.17 -5.82 9.52
CA LYS A 76 -12.59 -5.10 10.68
C LYS A 76 -11.06 -5.14 10.70
N PHE A 77 -10.43 -5.62 9.64
CA PHE A 77 -8.97 -5.74 9.55
C PHE A 77 -8.40 -4.61 8.71
N LEU A 78 -7.26 -4.07 9.14
CA LEU A 78 -6.51 -3.10 8.35
C LEU A 78 -5.65 -3.85 7.32
N ASN A 79 -5.83 -3.53 6.05
CA ASN A 79 -5.09 -4.17 4.97
C ASN A 79 -3.64 -3.67 4.94
N LEU A 80 -2.69 -4.60 4.84
CA LEU A 80 -1.27 -4.32 4.64
C LEU A 80 -0.91 -4.18 3.17
N TYR A 81 -1.81 -4.62 2.29
CA TYR A 81 -1.70 -4.33 0.88
C TYR A 81 -1.90 -2.83 0.66
N GLU A 82 -1.10 -2.25 -0.22
CA GLU A 82 -1.14 -0.83 -0.59
C GLU A 82 -1.58 -0.73 -2.06
N PRO A 83 -2.34 0.31 -2.44
CA PRO A 83 -2.76 0.49 -3.82
C PRO A 83 -1.56 0.73 -4.73
N ILE A 84 -1.70 0.36 -6.01
CA ILE A 84 -0.73 0.73 -7.03
C ILE A 84 -1.00 2.18 -7.42
N ASP A 85 0.01 3.04 -7.27
CA ASP A 85 -0.09 4.48 -7.56
C ASP A 85 -0.29 4.77 -9.06
N HIS A 86 0.14 3.85 -9.93
CA HIS A 86 0.04 3.97 -11.38
C HIS A 86 -1.20 3.27 -11.90
N GLN A 87 -2.04 4.00 -12.62
CA GLN A 87 -3.23 3.43 -13.27
C GLN A 87 -2.97 3.24 -14.77
N PRO A 88 -3.39 2.10 -15.35
CA PRO A 88 -3.35 1.89 -16.79
C PRO A 88 -4.12 2.99 -17.52
N GLN A 89 -3.59 3.44 -18.66
CA GLN A 89 -4.22 4.43 -19.51
C GLN A 89 -4.13 3.97 -20.96
N GLU A 90 -5.14 4.30 -21.76
CA GLU A 90 -5.09 4.10 -23.21
C GLU A 90 -4.02 5.01 -23.82
N GLY A 91 -3.25 4.49 -24.77
CA GLY A 91 -2.22 5.25 -25.47
C GLY A 91 -1.18 4.36 -26.14
N ASP A 92 -0.21 4.99 -26.80
CA ASP A 92 0.97 4.28 -27.28
C ASP A 92 1.86 3.88 -26.10
N PHE A 93 2.36 2.65 -26.16
CA PHE A 93 3.27 2.10 -25.16
C PHE A 93 4.46 1.40 -25.83
N SER A 94 4.97 1.98 -26.93
CA SER A 94 6.03 1.42 -27.76
C SER A 94 7.25 0.90 -26.99
N HIS A 95 7.70 1.60 -25.94
CA HIS A 95 8.80 1.13 -25.09
C HIS A 95 8.44 -0.10 -24.24
N ILE A 96 7.25 -0.14 -23.65
CA ILE A 96 6.76 -1.30 -22.91
C ILE A 96 6.59 -2.48 -23.87
N GLN A 97 5.97 -2.24 -25.03
CA GLN A 97 5.80 -3.26 -26.05
C GLN A 97 7.14 -3.85 -26.52
N SER A 98 8.13 -2.99 -26.77
CA SER A 98 9.48 -3.42 -27.14
C SER A 98 10.11 -4.30 -26.05
N LEU A 99 9.97 -3.93 -24.78
CA LEU A 99 10.45 -4.71 -23.65
C LEU A 99 9.77 -6.08 -23.57
N VAL A 100 8.44 -6.14 -23.69
CA VAL A 100 7.71 -7.41 -23.63
C VAL A 100 8.08 -8.31 -24.82
N ARG A 101 8.21 -7.76 -26.03
CA ARG A 101 8.71 -8.52 -27.18
C ARG A 101 10.13 -9.02 -26.99
N HIS A 102 11.00 -8.24 -26.34
CA HIS A 102 12.35 -8.66 -26.04
C HIS A 102 12.38 -9.84 -25.05
N ILE A 103 11.55 -9.80 -24.01
CA ILE A 103 11.48 -10.84 -22.97
C ILE A 103 10.83 -12.12 -23.50
N PHE A 104 9.71 -12.00 -24.22
CA PHE A 104 8.87 -13.16 -24.61
C PHE A 104 9.07 -13.61 -26.06
N GLY A 105 9.73 -12.81 -26.90
CA GLY A 105 10.00 -13.16 -28.31
C GLY A 105 8.73 -13.51 -29.08
N GLU A 106 8.70 -14.72 -29.64
CA GLU A 106 7.55 -15.28 -30.36
C GLU A 106 6.31 -15.46 -29.46
N GLN A 107 6.50 -15.54 -28.14
CA GLN A 107 5.42 -15.69 -27.15
C GLN A 107 4.88 -14.34 -26.64
N TYR A 108 5.01 -13.26 -27.42
CA TYR A 108 4.60 -11.91 -27.04
C TYR A 108 3.18 -11.83 -26.43
N GLU A 109 2.19 -12.43 -27.08
CA GLU A 109 0.80 -12.42 -26.60
C GLU A 109 0.66 -13.10 -25.22
N LEU A 110 1.35 -14.22 -25.01
CA LEU A 110 1.40 -14.89 -23.70
C LEU A 110 2.03 -13.99 -22.64
N GLY A 111 3.05 -13.21 -23.02
CA GLY A 111 3.66 -12.22 -22.14
C GLY A 111 2.72 -11.08 -21.76
N MET A 112 1.92 -10.60 -22.71
CA MET A 112 0.88 -9.60 -22.46
C MET A 112 -0.19 -10.15 -21.49
N ASP A 113 -0.69 -11.36 -21.75
CA ASP A 113 -1.64 -12.04 -20.86
C ASP A 113 -1.07 -12.23 -19.45
N TYR A 114 0.21 -12.63 -19.35
CA TYR A 114 0.91 -12.80 -18.08
C TYR A 114 0.92 -11.49 -17.26
N LEU A 115 1.29 -10.37 -17.88
CA LEU A 115 1.32 -9.07 -17.22
C LEU A 115 -0.08 -8.57 -16.86
N GLN A 116 -1.06 -8.80 -17.73
CA GLN A 116 -2.46 -8.47 -17.43
C GLN A 116 -2.97 -9.27 -16.23
N LEU A 117 -2.67 -10.57 -16.14
CA LEU A 117 -3.09 -11.41 -15.02
C LEU A 117 -2.41 -10.99 -13.70
N LEU A 118 -1.13 -10.62 -13.73
CA LEU A 118 -0.46 -10.03 -12.57
C LEU A 118 -1.19 -8.78 -12.06
N TYR A 119 -1.71 -7.95 -12.98
CA TYR A 119 -2.43 -6.73 -12.61
C TYR A 119 -3.88 -7.01 -12.16
N MET A 120 -4.63 -7.78 -12.93
CA MET A 120 -6.07 -7.99 -12.73
C MET A 120 -6.40 -9.06 -11.68
N GLN A 121 -5.49 -10.03 -11.47
CA GLN A 121 -5.69 -11.18 -10.60
C GLN A 121 -4.47 -11.41 -9.71
N PRO A 122 -4.18 -10.51 -8.75
CA PRO A 122 -2.93 -10.54 -7.97
C PRO A 122 -2.77 -11.76 -7.04
N ILE A 123 -3.82 -12.55 -6.85
CA ILE A 123 -3.80 -13.79 -6.06
C ILE A 123 -3.49 -15.02 -6.96
N GLN A 124 -3.59 -14.87 -8.28
CA GLN A 124 -3.31 -15.93 -9.25
C GLN A 124 -1.82 -16.30 -9.19
N LYS A 125 -1.54 -17.59 -9.00
CA LYS A 125 -0.18 -18.12 -9.14
C LYS A 125 0.14 -18.24 -10.63
N LEU A 126 1.20 -17.56 -11.07
CA LEU A 126 1.70 -17.64 -12.43
C LEU A 126 3.09 -18.31 -12.47
N PRO A 127 3.52 -18.82 -13.63
CA PRO A 127 4.87 -19.35 -13.80
C PRO A 127 5.95 -18.32 -13.45
N ILE A 128 7.08 -18.80 -12.92
CA ILE A 128 8.27 -17.95 -12.70
C ILE A 128 8.97 -17.80 -14.05
N LEU A 129 9.18 -16.55 -14.48
CA LEU A 129 9.96 -16.27 -15.68
C LEU A 129 11.45 -16.48 -15.37
N LEU A 130 12.09 -17.36 -16.12
CA LEU A 130 13.54 -17.56 -16.09
C LEU A 130 14.11 -16.89 -17.34
N LEU A 131 14.84 -15.79 -17.14
CA LEU A 131 15.46 -15.02 -18.22
C LEU A 131 16.94 -15.41 -18.29
N VAL A 132 17.43 -15.70 -19.50
CA VAL A 132 18.82 -16.12 -19.79
C VAL A 132 19.51 -15.06 -20.63
#